data_AF-A0AA43ECJ6-F1
#
_entry.id   AF-A0AA43ECJ6-F1
#
_cell.length_a   1.000
_cell.length_b   1.000
_cell.length_c   1.000
_cell.angle_alpha   90.00
_cell.angle_beta   90.00
_cell.angle_gamma   90.00
#
_symmetry.space_group_name_H-M   'P 1'
#
loop_
_entity.id
_entity.type
_entity.pdbx_description
1 polymer ?
#
loop_
_entity_poly.entity_id
_entity_poly.type
_entity_poly.pdbx_seq_one_letter_code
_entity_poly.pdbx_strand_id
1 'polypeptide(L)'
;MRRLVWMLALVVAVAACSSVKNVVVKDIPLEDQQAVLEKYKDRIVWTRVVLQDLGEGGSIARDQKVRVIDVSMVYEGSVTVQTLQKKNKVRQGLNLERPLTPEKIDVAMDQLFFYEDPVLRQVGYIRKYGKKTARAIMDHEVFVGMPSDAALESWGSPAKKNTSEINGRINEQWIYPSPESNKNRYIYLADGKVLRWDE
;
A
#
# COMPACT_ATOMS: atom_id res chain seq x y z
N MET A 1 -26.87 -75.10 6.45
CA MET A 1 -27.96 -74.34 7.08
C MET A 1 -27.61 -72.86 6.96
N ARG A 2 -28.06 -72.17 5.90
CA ARG A 2 -29.32 -71.41 5.77
C ARG A 2 -29.33 -70.09 6.57
N ARG A 3 -29.20 -68.98 5.80
CA ARG A 3 -29.82 -67.63 5.96
C ARG A 3 -29.21 -66.77 7.10
N LEU A 4 -28.88 -65.48 6.97
CA LEU A 4 -29.40 -64.38 6.16
C LEU A 4 -28.26 -63.44 5.71
N VAL A 5 -28.14 -63.26 4.39
CA VAL A 5 -27.79 -61.98 3.76
C VAL A 5 -29.07 -61.13 3.75
N TRP A 6 -28.92 -59.80 3.70
CA TRP A 6 -29.94 -58.74 3.50
C TRP A 6 -30.10 -57.77 4.68
N MET A 7 -29.23 -56.76 4.71
CA MET A 7 -29.56 -55.38 5.10
C MET A 7 -28.43 -54.49 4.54
N LEU A 8 -28.47 -54.34 3.23
CA LEU A 8 -27.78 -53.31 2.48
C LEU A 8 -28.79 -52.16 2.27
N ALA A 9 -28.27 -50.94 2.19
CA ALA A 9 -28.97 -49.67 1.95
C ALA A 9 -29.54 -48.99 3.20
N LEU A 10 -28.81 -48.00 3.74
CA LEU A 10 -29.13 -46.58 3.53
C LEU A 10 -28.23 -45.64 4.38
N VAL A 11 -26.90 -45.72 4.30
CA VAL A 11 -26.02 -44.69 4.93
C VAL A 11 -24.95 -44.14 3.97
N VAL A 12 -24.89 -44.63 2.73
CA VAL A 12 -23.95 -44.11 1.73
C VAL A 12 -24.69 -43.12 0.81
N ALA A 13 -25.04 -41.94 1.33
CA ALA A 13 -25.55 -40.85 0.48
C ALA A 13 -25.32 -39.45 1.06
N VAL A 14 -24.40 -39.28 2.01
CA VAL A 14 -23.84 -37.96 2.31
C VAL A 14 -22.32 -38.11 2.37
N ALA A 15 -21.74 -38.70 1.33
CA ALA A 15 -20.46 -38.21 0.87
C ALA A 15 -20.75 -36.78 0.40
N ALA A 16 -20.68 -35.85 1.35
CA ALA A 16 -20.66 -34.43 1.08
C ALA A 16 -19.58 -34.26 0.03
N CYS A 17 -19.99 -34.05 -1.21
CA CYS A 17 -19.19 -33.35 -2.19
C CYS A 17 -18.88 -32.00 -1.53
N SER A 18 -17.82 -31.96 -0.72
CA SER A 18 -17.04 -30.77 -0.50
C SER A 18 -16.49 -30.43 -1.87
N SER A 19 -17.36 -29.85 -2.71
CA SER A 19 -16.98 -29.09 -3.87
C SER A 19 -16.16 -27.96 -3.29
N VAL A 20 -14.87 -28.23 -3.14
CA VAL A 20 -13.86 -27.20 -3.10
C VAL A 20 -14.05 -26.51 -4.44
N LYS A 21 -14.89 -25.48 -4.46
CA LYS A 21 -14.86 -24.48 -5.51
C LYS A 21 -13.47 -23.89 -5.35
N ASN A 22 -12.49 -24.48 -6.04
CA ASN A 22 -11.26 -23.82 -6.36
C ASN A 22 -11.70 -22.61 -7.17
N VAL A 23 -11.98 -21.50 -6.47
CA VAL A 23 -12.18 -20.20 -7.07
C VAL A 23 -10.82 -19.88 -7.65
N VAL A 24 -10.61 -20.25 -8.91
CA VAL A 24 -9.44 -19.86 -9.68
C VAL A 24 -9.55 -18.36 -9.82
N VAL A 25 -8.93 -17.64 -8.89
CA VAL A 25 -8.88 -16.19 -8.96
C VAL A 25 -7.88 -15.87 -10.07
N LYS A 26 -8.43 -15.50 -11.23
CA LYS A 26 -7.64 -15.16 -12.40
C LYS A 26 -6.95 -13.81 -12.17
N ASP A 27 -5.73 -13.69 -12.67
CA ASP A 27 -5.07 -12.40 -12.78
C ASP A 27 -5.86 -11.45 -13.68
N ILE A 28 -5.57 -10.16 -13.53
CA ILE A 28 -6.13 -9.07 -14.33
C ILE A 28 -6.10 -9.42 -15.85
N PRO A 29 -7.25 -9.35 -16.54
CA PRO A 29 -7.31 -9.62 -17.98
C PRO A 29 -6.53 -8.56 -18.77
N LEU A 30 -6.09 -8.91 -19.98
CA LEU A 30 -5.25 -8.02 -20.80
C LEU A 30 -5.91 -6.67 -21.10
N GLU A 31 -7.23 -6.64 -21.23
CA GLU A 31 -8.00 -5.40 -21.46
C GLU A 31 -7.89 -4.44 -20.26
N ASP A 32 -8.08 -4.96 -19.05
CA ASP A 32 -7.94 -4.18 -17.81
C ASP A 32 -6.49 -3.74 -17.58
N GLN A 33 -5.51 -4.56 -17.98
CA GLN A 33 -4.10 -4.16 -17.95
C GLN A 33 -3.86 -2.93 -18.84
N GLN A 34 -4.39 -2.93 -20.07
CA GLN A 34 -4.27 -1.79 -20.96
C GLN A 34 -4.97 -0.55 -20.39
N ALA A 35 -6.16 -0.70 -19.80
CA ALA A 35 -6.88 0.39 -19.17
C ALA A 35 -6.10 1.02 -18.00
N VAL A 36 -5.47 0.20 -17.15
CA VAL A 36 -4.59 0.69 -16.07
C VAL A 36 -3.38 1.43 -16.64
N LEU A 37 -2.75 0.88 -17.68
CA LEU A 37 -1.60 1.53 -18.32
C LEU A 37 -1.99 2.88 -18.91
N GLU A 38 -3.09 2.98 -19.62
CA GLU A 38 -3.59 4.24 -20.19
C GLU A 38 -3.98 5.27 -19.11
N LYS A 39 -4.56 4.82 -17.99
CA LYS A 39 -4.93 5.69 -16.86
C LYS A 39 -3.72 6.41 -16.24
N TYR A 40 -2.57 5.75 -16.19
CA TYR A 40 -1.39 6.27 -15.50
C TYR A 40 -0.28 6.78 -16.41
N LYS A 41 -0.20 6.27 -17.65
CA LYS A 41 0.85 6.64 -18.60
C LYS A 41 0.86 8.14 -18.88
N ASP A 42 2.06 8.71 -18.93
CA ASP A 42 2.35 10.13 -19.16
C ASP A 42 1.75 11.10 -18.14
N ARG A 43 1.12 10.60 -17.07
CA ARG A 43 0.59 11.43 -16.00
C ARG A 43 1.73 12.02 -15.18
N ILE A 44 1.59 13.31 -14.88
CA ILE A 44 2.52 14.04 -14.02
C ILE A 44 2.03 13.92 -12.59
N VAL A 45 2.89 13.42 -11.71
CA VAL A 45 2.60 13.14 -10.30
C VAL A 45 3.76 13.61 -9.41
N TRP A 46 3.52 13.63 -8.11
CA TRP A 46 4.52 13.95 -7.09
C TRP A 46 4.81 12.71 -6.25
N THR A 47 6.07 12.48 -5.89
CA THR A 47 6.45 11.30 -5.08
C THR A 47 6.04 11.48 -3.62
N ARG A 48 5.38 10.48 -3.03
CA ARG A 48 5.04 10.43 -1.59
C ARG A 48 6.13 9.78 -0.76
N VAL A 49 6.92 8.91 -1.38
CA VAL A 49 8.04 8.22 -0.75
C VAL A 49 9.31 8.41 -1.57
N VAL A 50 10.46 8.11 -0.97
CA VAL A 50 11.71 7.99 -1.73
C VAL A 50 11.58 6.75 -2.60
N LEU A 51 11.70 6.92 -3.91
CA LEU A 51 11.70 5.80 -4.84
C LEU A 51 13.13 5.31 -5.02
N GLN A 52 13.31 4.01 -4.89
CA GLN A 52 14.59 3.36 -5.10
C GLN A 52 14.51 2.54 -6.38
N ASP A 53 15.46 2.75 -7.28
CA ASP A 53 15.51 1.95 -8.49
C ASP A 53 15.87 0.50 -8.16
N LEU A 54 15.17 -0.44 -8.80
CA LEU A 54 15.53 -1.85 -8.80
C LEU A 54 16.81 -2.11 -9.62
N GLY A 55 17.19 -1.18 -10.50
CA GLY A 55 18.40 -1.20 -11.31
C GLY A 55 19.48 -0.24 -10.82
N GLU A 56 20.18 0.39 -11.78
CA GLU A 56 21.32 1.30 -11.54
C GLU A 56 20.93 2.79 -11.57
N GLY A 57 19.64 3.11 -11.71
CA GLY A 57 19.08 4.45 -11.89
C GLY A 57 19.04 5.31 -10.63
N GLY A 58 19.57 4.85 -9.50
CA GLY A 58 19.65 5.63 -8.25
C GLY A 58 18.30 5.84 -7.55
N SER A 59 18.18 6.94 -6.79
CA SER A 59 16.97 7.25 -6.02
C SER A 59 16.33 8.59 -6.43
N ILE A 60 15.00 8.67 -6.28
CA ILE A 60 14.22 9.90 -6.44
C ILE A 60 13.72 10.30 -5.06
N ALA A 61 13.99 11.55 -4.68
CA ALA A 61 13.58 12.08 -3.39
C ALA A 61 12.04 12.20 -3.28
N ARG A 62 11.56 12.31 -2.05
CA ARG A 62 10.15 12.61 -1.74
C ARG A 62 9.78 14.03 -2.24
N ASP A 63 8.50 14.22 -2.56
CA ASP A 63 7.90 15.45 -3.12
C ASP A 63 8.60 15.97 -4.38
N GLN A 64 9.13 15.05 -5.18
CA GLN A 64 9.68 15.37 -6.49
C GLN A 64 8.63 15.14 -7.58
N LYS A 65 8.55 16.11 -8.50
CA LYS A 65 7.66 16.02 -9.66
C LYS A 65 8.22 15.05 -10.70
N VAL A 66 7.45 14.01 -11.01
CA VAL A 66 7.82 12.93 -11.92
C VAL A 66 6.71 12.67 -12.94
N ARG A 67 7.07 12.04 -14.06
CA ARG A 67 6.15 11.52 -15.06
C ARG A 67 6.16 10.00 -14.99
N VAL A 68 4.98 9.38 -14.93
CA VAL A 68 4.86 7.93 -15.07
C VAL A 68 5.04 7.56 -16.54
N ILE A 69 6.03 6.73 -16.83
CA ILE A 69 6.30 6.24 -18.20
C ILE A 69 5.52 4.95 -18.44
N ASP A 70 5.60 4.03 -17.48
CA ASP A 70 5.11 2.67 -17.63
C ASP A 70 4.65 2.09 -16.30
N VAL A 71 3.62 1.25 -16.37
CA VAL A 71 3.12 0.45 -15.25
C VAL A 71 3.10 -1.00 -15.73
N SER A 72 4.12 -1.75 -15.33
CA SER A 72 4.25 -3.16 -15.66
C SER A 72 3.50 -3.99 -14.63
N MET A 73 2.66 -4.92 -15.08
CA MET A 73 1.91 -5.87 -14.25
C MET A 73 2.52 -7.29 -14.29
N VAL A 74 3.78 -7.39 -14.71
CA VAL A 74 4.52 -8.66 -14.75
C VAL A 74 5.02 -8.99 -13.34
N TYR A 75 4.94 -10.27 -12.95
CA TYR A 75 5.29 -10.77 -11.60
C TYR A 75 4.56 -10.02 -10.48
N GLU A 76 5.29 -9.22 -9.67
CA GLU A 76 4.79 -8.42 -8.54
C GLU A 76 4.41 -6.99 -8.92
N GLY A 77 4.51 -6.65 -10.20
CA GLY A 77 4.27 -5.32 -10.72
C GLY A 77 5.42 -4.34 -10.45
N SER A 78 5.58 -3.37 -11.35
CA SER A 78 6.56 -2.29 -11.19
C SER A 78 6.10 -1.03 -11.90
N VAL A 79 6.44 0.13 -11.35
CA VAL A 79 6.19 1.43 -11.97
C VAL A 79 7.51 2.04 -12.40
N THR A 80 7.58 2.50 -13.65
CA THR A 80 8.71 3.25 -14.17
C THR A 80 8.35 4.73 -14.23
N VAL A 81 9.12 5.54 -13.53
CA VAL A 81 8.94 7.00 -13.50
C VAL A 81 10.17 7.71 -14.04
N GLN A 82 9.96 8.91 -14.56
CA GLN A 82 11.02 9.80 -15.00
C GLN A 82 10.92 11.16 -14.34
N THR A 83 12.06 11.62 -13.82
CA THR A 83 12.17 12.98 -13.29
C THR A 83 12.13 14.01 -14.43
N LEU A 84 11.34 15.06 -14.26
CA LEU A 84 11.26 16.14 -15.26
C LEU A 84 12.56 16.94 -15.34
N GLN A 85 13.31 17.03 -14.23
CA GLN A 85 14.52 17.83 -14.14
C GLN A 85 15.76 17.15 -14.74
N LYS A 86 16.01 15.88 -14.39
CA LYS A 86 17.26 15.18 -14.75
C LYS A 86 17.07 14.11 -15.83
N LYS A 87 15.84 13.91 -16.33
CA LYS A 87 15.45 12.83 -17.27
C LYS A 87 15.82 11.42 -16.80
N ASN A 88 16.24 11.26 -15.54
CA ASN A 88 16.59 9.98 -14.97
C ASN A 88 15.33 9.12 -14.80
N LYS A 89 15.44 7.83 -15.13
CA LYS A 89 14.36 6.85 -15.06
C LYS A 89 14.62 5.93 -13.88
N VAL A 90 13.60 5.72 -13.07
CA VAL A 90 13.64 4.83 -11.91
C VAL A 90 12.48 3.86 -12.01
N ARG A 91 12.77 2.57 -11.86
CA ARG A 91 11.83 1.47 -11.82
C ARG A 91 11.65 1.02 -10.37
N GLN A 92 10.50 1.34 -9.80
CA GLN A 92 10.12 0.95 -8.45
C GLN A 92 9.26 -0.33 -8.52
N GLY A 93 9.59 -1.33 -7.71
CA GLY A 93 8.73 -2.51 -7.50
C GLY A 93 7.49 -2.16 -6.68
N LEU A 94 6.33 -2.69 -7.07
CA LEU A 94 5.07 -2.54 -6.32
C LEU A 94 4.89 -3.64 -5.26
N ASN A 95 5.66 -4.73 -5.35
CA ASN A 95 5.66 -5.86 -4.41
C ASN A 95 4.24 -6.42 -4.13
N LEU A 96 3.42 -6.52 -5.19
CA LEU A 96 2.03 -6.95 -5.06
C LEU A 96 1.89 -8.47 -5.14
N GLU A 97 1.15 -9.03 -4.19
CA GLU A 97 0.79 -10.45 -4.20
C GLU A 97 -0.30 -10.75 -5.22
N ARG A 98 -0.12 -11.85 -5.95
CA ARG A 98 -1.09 -12.36 -6.92
C ARG A 98 -2.34 -12.93 -6.24
N PRO A 99 -3.52 -12.80 -6.86
CA PRO A 99 -3.77 -12.24 -8.18
C PRO A 99 -3.73 -10.70 -8.17
N LEU A 100 -3.24 -10.12 -9.26
CA LEU A 100 -3.25 -8.69 -9.51
C LEU A 100 -4.66 -8.25 -9.91
N THR A 101 -5.14 -7.19 -9.27
CA THR A 101 -6.39 -6.51 -9.61
C THR A 101 -6.12 -5.03 -9.85
N PRO A 102 -6.95 -4.33 -10.67
CA PRO A 102 -6.81 -2.89 -10.86
C PRO A 102 -6.78 -2.12 -9.53
N GLU A 103 -7.62 -2.54 -8.59
CA GLU A 103 -7.72 -1.94 -7.26
C GLU A 103 -6.41 -2.03 -6.46
N LYS A 104 -5.73 -3.18 -6.50
CA LYS A 104 -4.43 -3.34 -5.82
C LYS A 104 -3.37 -2.41 -6.41
N ILE A 105 -3.40 -2.23 -7.74
CA ILE A 105 -2.48 -1.34 -8.44
C ILE A 105 -2.79 0.11 -8.07
N ASP A 106 -4.06 0.50 -8.09
CA ASP A 106 -4.51 1.84 -7.68
C ASP A 106 -4.05 2.17 -6.26
N VAL A 107 -4.26 1.25 -5.31
CA VAL A 107 -3.79 1.41 -3.92
C VAL A 107 -2.27 1.55 -3.85
N ALA A 108 -1.51 0.76 -4.61
CA ALA A 108 -0.07 0.86 -4.63
C ALA A 108 0.41 2.19 -5.22
N MET A 109 -0.22 2.65 -6.29
CA MET A 109 0.08 3.93 -6.93
C MET A 109 -0.23 5.10 -5.98
N ASP A 110 -1.33 5.04 -5.23
CA ASP A 110 -1.71 6.08 -4.25
C ASP A 110 -0.78 6.10 -3.03
N GLN A 111 -0.15 4.98 -2.69
CA GLN A 111 0.89 4.93 -1.67
C GLN A 111 2.20 5.59 -2.14
N LEU A 112 2.53 5.46 -3.43
CA LEU A 112 3.77 6.00 -4.01
C LEU A 112 3.65 7.45 -4.47
N PHE A 113 2.46 7.90 -4.88
CA PHE A 113 2.28 9.17 -5.56
C PHE A 113 1.14 10.02 -5.01
N PHE A 114 1.34 11.33 -5.09
CA PHE A 114 0.31 12.32 -5.01
C PHE A 114 -0.02 12.85 -6.40
N TYR A 115 -1.31 12.96 -6.72
CA TYR A 115 -1.77 13.51 -8.01
C TYR A 115 -2.05 15.00 -7.95
N GLU A 116 -2.22 15.54 -6.75
CA GLU A 116 -2.51 16.95 -6.51
C GLU A 116 -1.23 17.77 -6.38
N ASP A 117 -1.32 19.04 -6.82
CA ASP A 117 -0.29 20.04 -6.59
C ASP A 117 -0.05 20.24 -5.09
N PRO A 118 1.22 20.37 -4.64
CA PRO A 118 1.55 20.56 -3.23
C PRO A 118 0.83 21.76 -2.58
N VAL A 119 0.56 22.84 -3.33
CA VAL A 119 -0.17 24.01 -2.81
C VAL A 119 -1.62 23.65 -2.49
N LEU A 120 -2.29 22.95 -3.39
CA LEU A 120 -3.68 22.50 -3.18
C LEU A 120 -3.77 21.51 -2.02
N ARG A 121 -2.81 20.58 -1.96
CA ARG A 121 -2.69 19.60 -0.89
C ARG A 121 -2.54 20.26 0.48
N GLN A 122 -1.66 21.26 0.59
CA GLN A 122 -1.48 22.03 1.81
C GLN A 122 -2.78 22.70 2.24
N VAL A 123 -3.52 23.32 1.32
CA VAL A 123 -4.82 23.93 1.63
C VAL A 123 -5.83 22.88 2.12
N GLY A 124 -5.85 21.70 1.50
CA GLY A 124 -6.67 20.56 1.94
C GLY A 124 -6.35 20.13 3.36
N TYR A 125 -5.05 19.98 3.69
CA TYR A 125 -4.60 19.63 5.03
C TYR A 125 -4.92 20.72 6.06
N ILE A 126 -4.79 22.01 5.71
CA ILE A 126 -5.15 23.12 6.62
C ILE A 126 -6.63 23.03 6.98
N ARG A 127 -7.50 22.76 6.00
CA ARG A 127 -8.95 22.63 6.22
C ARG A 127 -9.30 21.41 7.07
N LYS A 128 -8.61 20.29 6.88
CA LYS A 128 -8.90 19.02 7.56
C LYS A 128 -8.29 18.93 8.96
N TYR A 129 -7.06 19.39 9.15
CA TYR A 129 -6.26 19.15 10.36
C TYR A 129 -5.78 20.42 11.07
N GLY A 130 -5.99 21.60 10.46
CA GLY A 130 -5.50 22.88 10.96
C GLY A 130 -4.06 23.19 10.54
N LYS A 131 -3.67 24.46 10.69
CA LYS A 131 -2.40 25.01 10.16
C LYS A 131 -1.15 24.31 10.71
N LYS A 132 -1.11 24.02 12.01
CA LYS A 132 0.05 23.36 12.65
C LYS A 132 0.26 21.96 12.08
N THR A 133 -0.80 21.15 12.05
CA THR A 133 -0.75 19.77 11.56
C THR A 133 -0.46 19.72 10.07
N ALA A 134 -1.08 20.60 9.28
CA ALA A 134 -0.82 20.68 7.85
C ALA A 134 0.64 20.99 7.53
N ARG A 135 1.25 21.90 8.30
CA ARG A 135 2.68 22.19 8.17
C ARG A 135 3.53 20.95 8.49
N ALA A 136 3.25 20.30 9.61
CA ALA A 136 3.97 19.07 9.99
C ALA A 136 3.85 17.97 8.91
N ILE A 137 2.67 17.79 8.30
CA ILE A 137 2.49 16.82 7.20
C ILE A 137 3.38 17.17 5.99
N MET A 138 3.38 18.44 5.59
CA MET A 138 4.19 18.91 4.45
C MET A 138 5.69 18.86 4.72
N ASP A 139 6.09 19.05 5.98
CA ASP A 139 7.49 18.98 6.43
C ASP A 139 7.92 17.52 6.76
N HIS A 140 7.02 16.54 6.59
CA HIS A 140 7.21 15.12 6.94
C HIS A 140 7.55 14.86 8.41
N GLU A 141 7.06 15.72 9.29
CA GLU A 141 7.24 15.64 10.72
C GLU A 141 6.02 15.00 11.40
N VAL A 142 6.26 14.42 12.57
CA VAL A 142 5.23 13.91 13.46
C VAL A 142 5.43 14.57 14.83
N PHE A 143 4.34 14.80 15.56
CA PHE A 143 4.40 15.35 16.91
C PHE A 143 3.41 14.67 17.84
N VAL A 144 3.65 14.77 19.14
CA VAL A 144 2.77 14.18 20.17
C VAL A 144 1.38 14.78 20.09
N GLY A 145 0.36 13.93 20.01
CA GLY A 145 -1.05 14.30 19.88
C GLY A 145 -1.53 14.47 18.44
N MET A 146 -0.66 14.30 17.44
CA MET A 146 -1.06 14.27 16.03
C MET A 146 -2.03 13.11 15.77
N PRO A 147 -3.14 13.31 15.04
CA PRO A 147 -4.06 12.21 14.74
C PRO A 147 -3.38 11.19 13.81
N SER A 148 -3.74 9.91 13.96
CA SER A 148 -3.21 8.79 13.17
C SER A 148 -3.30 9.06 11.67
N ASP A 149 -4.43 9.54 11.18
CA ASP A 149 -4.63 9.85 9.77
C ASP A 149 -3.62 10.89 9.26
N ALA A 150 -3.32 11.91 10.07
CA ALA A 150 -2.33 12.91 9.71
C ALA A 150 -0.90 12.35 9.75
N ALA A 151 -0.61 11.44 10.68
CA ALA A 151 0.67 10.74 10.70
C ALA A 151 0.85 9.84 9.46
N LEU A 152 -0.21 9.18 8.99
CA LEU A 152 -0.21 8.45 7.71
C LEU A 152 0.03 9.37 6.52
N GLU A 153 -0.59 10.55 6.49
CA GLU A 153 -0.33 11.54 5.43
C GLU A 153 1.11 12.05 5.44
N SER A 154 1.70 12.21 6.63
CA SER A 154 3.07 12.72 6.81
C SER A 154 4.14 11.69 6.43
N TRP A 155 4.06 10.47 6.99
CA TRP A 155 5.09 9.44 6.85
C TRP A 155 4.79 8.38 5.79
N GLY A 156 3.54 8.29 5.35
CA GLY A 156 3.07 7.25 4.44
C GLY A 156 2.63 5.98 5.17
N SER A 157 2.24 4.98 4.39
CA SER A 157 1.82 3.67 4.90
C SER A 157 2.98 2.93 5.56
N PRO A 158 2.83 2.44 6.80
CA PRO A 158 3.84 1.60 7.44
C PRO A 158 3.89 0.22 6.80
N ALA A 159 5.06 -0.43 6.84
CA ALA A 159 5.22 -1.80 6.38
C ALA A 159 4.49 -2.79 7.29
N LYS A 160 4.41 -2.49 8.59
CA LYS A 160 3.68 -3.32 9.56
C LYS A 160 2.97 -2.45 10.60
N LYS A 161 1.74 -2.84 10.94
CA LYS A 161 0.96 -2.28 12.05
C LYS A 161 0.70 -3.39 13.07
N ASN A 162 1.13 -3.19 14.31
CA ASN A 162 0.76 -4.02 15.44
C ASN A 162 -0.28 -3.26 16.26
N THR A 163 -1.43 -3.88 16.52
CA THR A 163 -2.47 -3.29 17.35
C THR A 163 -2.60 -4.14 18.62
N SER A 164 -2.69 -3.49 19.77
CA SER A 164 -2.95 -4.13 21.06
C SER A 164 -4.00 -3.34 21.83
N GLU A 165 -4.92 -4.05 22.46
CA GLU A 165 -5.92 -3.45 23.34
C GLU A 165 -5.58 -3.79 24.78
N ILE A 166 -5.37 -2.75 25.60
CA ILE A 166 -5.07 -2.91 27.03
C ILE A 166 -6.01 -2.00 27.81
N ASN A 167 -6.83 -2.60 28.68
CA ASN A 167 -7.80 -1.89 29.52
C ASN A 167 -8.73 -0.95 28.72
N GLY A 168 -9.19 -1.39 27.54
CA GLY A 168 -10.09 -0.62 26.67
C GLY A 168 -9.42 0.54 25.92
N ARG A 169 -8.09 0.68 26.01
CA ARG A 169 -7.31 1.61 25.18
C ARG A 169 -6.69 0.87 24.01
N ILE A 170 -6.81 1.45 22.82
CA ILE A 170 -6.22 0.90 21.60
C ILE A 170 -4.83 1.50 21.46
N ASN A 171 -3.81 0.66 21.57
CA ASN A 171 -2.43 1.02 21.29
C ASN A 171 -2.04 0.46 19.92
N GLU A 172 -1.38 1.28 19.12
CA GLU A 172 -0.85 0.84 17.84
C GLU A 172 0.64 1.13 17.77
N GLN A 173 1.39 0.23 17.14
CA GLN A 173 2.78 0.42 16.78
C GLN A 173 2.92 0.25 15.28
N TRP A 174 3.40 1.30 14.63
CA TRP A 174 3.67 1.31 13.19
C TRP A 174 5.17 1.22 12.97
N ILE A 175 5.56 0.35 12.04
CA ILE A 175 6.96 0.01 11.77
C ILE A 175 7.30 0.44 10.34
N TYR A 176 8.36 1.25 10.23
CA TYR A 176 8.88 1.77 8.98
C TYR A 176 10.34 1.30 8.83
N PRO A 177 10.61 0.25 8.04
CA PRO A 177 11.96 -0.17 7.76
C PRO A 177 12.69 0.93 6.97
N SER A 178 13.92 1.22 7.37
CA SER A 178 14.79 2.13 6.61
C SER A 178 15.71 1.29 5.73
N PRO A 179 15.68 1.44 4.39
CA PRO A 179 16.62 0.74 3.52
C PRO A 179 18.06 1.27 3.67
N GLU A 180 18.24 2.51 4.14
CA GLU A 180 19.54 3.16 4.26
C GLU A 180 20.21 2.92 5.62
N SER A 181 19.45 2.53 6.64
CA SER A 181 19.97 2.31 8.00
C SER A 181 19.49 0.99 8.56
N ASN A 182 20.35 0.24 9.27
CA ASN A 182 19.96 -0.96 10.02
C ASN A 182 18.98 -0.70 11.19
N LYS A 183 18.44 0.52 11.31
CA LYS A 183 17.46 0.93 12.29
C LYS A 183 16.11 1.12 11.63
N ASN A 184 15.08 0.57 12.25
CA ASN A 184 13.70 0.82 11.87
C ASN A 184 13.21 2.06 12.60
N ARG A 185 12.34 2.82 11.93
CA ARG A 185 11.60 3.92 12.54
C ARG A 185 10.25 3.43 13.04
N TYR A 186 9.79 3.98 14.15
CA TYR A 186 8.58 3.53 14.82
C TYR A 186 7.67 4.71 15.16
N ILE A 187 6.37 4.54 15.00
CA ILE A 187 5.36 5.43 15.59
C ILE A 187 4.53 4.61 16.57
N TYR A 188 4.37 5.13 17.78
CA TYR A 188 3.49 4.57 18.80
C TYR A 188 2.28 5.47 18.95
N LEU A 189 1.09 4.90 18.80
CA LEU A 189 -0.18 5.60 18.93
C LEU A 189 -0.98 5.03 20.09
N ALA A 190 -1.77 5.88 20.72
CA ALA A 190 -2.78 5.53 21.70
C ALA A 190 -4.08 6.24 21.33
N ASP A 191 -5.17 5.47 21.24
CA ASP A 191 -6.52 5.95 20.92
C ASP A 191 -6.55 6.85 19.66
N GLY A 192 -5.83 6.44 18.61
CA GLY A 192 -5.76 7.14 17.33
C GLY A 192 -4.90 8.41 17.33
N LYS A 193 -4.07 8.65 18.35
CA LYS A 193 -3.16 9.80 18.42
C LYS A 193 -1.73 9.38 18.69
N VAL A 194 -0.78 10.13 18.13
CA VAL A 194 0.65 9.85 18.29
C VAL A 194 1.06 10.11 19.73
N LEU A 195 1.60 9.09 20.38
CA LEU A 195 2.15 9.18 21.74
C LEU A 195 3.64 9.53 21.69
N ARG A 196 4.40 8.79 20.88
CA ARG A 196 5.84 8.98 20.66
C ARG A 196 6.27 8.37 19.32
N TRP A 197 7.45 8.73 18.84
CA TRP A 197 8.09 8.12 17.67
C TRP A 197 9.59 7.97 17.92
N ASP A 198 10.18 6.97 17.29
CA ASP A 198 11.62 6.67 17.36
C ASP A 198 12.19 6.61 15.93
N GLU A 199 13.35 7.25 15.71
CA GLU A 199 14.06 7.30 14.41
C GLU A 199 15.46 6.66 14.45
#